data_AF-A0A2E5NJ67-F1
#
_entry.id   AF-A0A2E5NJ67-F1
#
_cell.length_a   1.000
_cell.length_b   1.000
_cell.length_c   1.000
_cell.angle_alpha   90.00
_cell.angle_beta   90.00
_cell.angle_gamma   90.00
#
_symmetry.space_group_name_H-M   'P 1'
#
loop_
_entity.id
_entity.type
_entity.pdbx_description
1 polymer ?
#
loop_
_entity_poly.entity_id
_entity_poly.type
_entity_poly.pdbx_seq_one_letter_code
_entity_poly.pdbx_strand_id
1 'polypeptide(L)'
;MEVFWHEADLGIDLKKTICILFCIFLTPLSGVSHHAFSGIFDMSNLIELEGQITRLLWRNPHVKFTMLDTNDQLWEIETNSVSILSRMNVSSDLLAEGDRVTVAGYPARSGVNEMWVNNILLADGRELVTRPGTNPYWSVESLGESETWLSAGVEGGEDLGIFRVWSTRFNGPGRYMYLEEYPLTETAIAAQEAFNPLVDNPIGECTPKGMPWIMQQPYPVKFSKEGDNILFHIEEYDLVRTIHMGEEQIEASIQPALLGYSVGSWDGEDLVVSTHSVDWYYFNSDGIPQSSRARFEERFSLSENGVNLDYTIIVSDPETFTEPVKMTKQWVWRAGETVNPYVCTNF
;
A
#
# COMPACT_ATOMS: atom_id res chain seq x y z
N MET A 1 48.57 25.36 68.32
CA MET A 1 47.13 25.69 68.42
C MET A 1 46.42 24.58 67.68
N GLU A 2 46.13 23.50 68.43
CA GLU A 2 45.62 22.22 67.93
C GLU A 2 44.13 22.36 67.59
N VAL A 3 43.71 21.80 66.46
CA VAL A 3 42.30 21.60 66.14
C VAL A 3 42.11 20.12 65.83
N PHE A 4 41.24 19.52 66.62
CA PHE A 4 40.86 18.11 66.65
C PHE A 4 40.08 17.66 65.41
N TRP A 5 40.29 16.39 65.06
CA TRP A 5 39.52 15.62 64.10
C TRP A 5 38.19 15.11 64.71
N HIS A 6 37.16 15.00 63.86
CA HIS A 6 36.09 14.02 64.04
C HIS A 6 35.76 13.40 62.69
N GLU A 7 36.02 12.10 62.57
CA GLU A 7 35.57 11.23 61.49
C GLU A 7 34.07 10.95 61.66
N ALA A 8 33.32 10.95 60.56
CA ALA A 8 31.98 10.38 60.49
C ALA A 8 32.04 9.16 59.58
N ASP A 9 31.94 7.98 60.20
CA ASP A 9 31.72 6.68 59.58
C ASP A 9 30.37 6.65 58.86
N LEU A 10 30.36 6.47 57.54
CA LEU A 10 29.18 6.03 56.79
C LEU A 10 29.40 4.57 56.39
N GLY A 11 29.11 3.67 57.33
CA GLY A 11 28.98 2.24 57.08
C GLY A 11 27.76 1.96 56.21
N ILE A 12 27.98 1.76 54.91
CA ILE A 12 26.97 1.18 54.02
C ILE A 12 27.19 -0.34 54.00
N ASP A 13 26.24 -1.03 54.61
CA ASP A 13 26.16 -2.47 54.81
C ASP A 13 26.16 -3.24 53.47
N LEU A 14 27.26 -3.95 53.19
CA LEU A 14 27.54 -4.72 51.96
C LEU A 14 26.68 -6.00 51.82
N LYS A 15 25.55 -6.09 52.53
CA LYS A 15 24.60 -7.23 52.48
C LYS A 15 23.25 -6.91 51.86
N LYS A 16 23.04 -5.70 51.34
CA LYS A 16 21.86 -5.33 50.54
C LYS A 16 22.15 -5.20 49.03
N THR A 17 23.23 -5.83 48.58
CA THR A 17 23.50 -6.09 47.17
C THR A 17 23.04 -7.52 46.86
N ILE A 18 21.75 -7.71 46.56
CA ILE A 18 21.12 -8.82 45.79
C ILE A 18 19.62 -8.53 45.87
N CYS A 19 19.09 -7.86 44.84
CA CYS A 19 17.66 -7.79 44.42
C CYS A 19 17.37 -6.62 43.47
N ILE A 20 18.37 -5.83 43.06
CA ILE A 20 18.22 -4.80 42.02
C ILE A 20 19.04 -5.24 40.79
N LEU A 21 18.64 -6.32 40.14
CA LEU A 21 19.24 -6.81 38.89
C LEU A 21 18.35 -7.88 38.25
N PHE A 22 17.17 -7.47 37.77
CA PHE A 22 16.51 -7.97 36.54
C PHE A 22 15.09 -7.37 36.46
N CYS A 23 15.02 -6.07 36.20
CA CYS A 23 13.87 -5.50 35.50
C CYS A 23 14.45 -4.85 34.26
N ILE A 24 14.95 -5.70 33.34
CA ILE A 24 15.00 -5.32 31.95
C ILE A 24 13.54 -5.08 31.60
N PHE A 25 13.17 -3.81 31.48
CA PHE A 25 11.98 -3.43 30.75
C PHE A 25 12.09 -4.11 29.39
N LEU A 26 11.36 -5.20 29.21
CA LEU A 26 10.86 -5.59 27.90
C LEU A 26 9.90 -4.47 27.50
N THR A 27 10.44 -3.35 27.04
CA THR A 27 9.69 -2.51 26.11
C THR A 27 9.42 -3.41 24.93
N PRO A 28 8.16 -3.72 24.57
CA PRO A 28 7.91 -4.24 23.24
C PRO A 28 8.48 -3.17 22.32
N LEU A 29 9.55 -3.51 21.61
CA LEU A 29 9.90 -2.79 20.40
C LEU A 29 8.74 -3.11 19.47
N SER A 30 7.72 -2.24 19.48
CA SER A 30 6.72 -2.19 18.42
C SER A 30 7.50 -1.82 17.16
N GLY A 31 8.02 -2.86 16.50
CA GLY A 31 8.63 -2.76 15.19
C GLY A 31 7.51 -2.33 14.26
N VAL A 32 7.60 -1.07 13.85
CA VAL A 32 6.73 -0.42 12.88
C VAL A 32 6.60 -1.31 11.65
N SER A 33 5.48 -2.03 11.52
CA SER A 33 5.15 -2.75 10.31
C SER A 33 4.44 -1.76 9.40
N HIS A 34 5.17 -1.12 8.49
CA HIS A 34 4.59 -0.28 7.44
C HIS A 34 4.97 -0.86 6.08
N HIS A 35 3.95 -1.44 5.44
CA HIS A 35 3.93 -2.07 4.11
C HIS A 35 4.66 -3.42 4.06
N ALA A 36 3.91 -4.49 3.75
CA ALA A 36 4.42 -5.86 3.55
C ALA A 36 5.73 -5.92 2.73
N PHE A 37 5.91 -4.99 1.79
CA PHE A 37 7.14 -4.79 1.04
C PHE A 37 8.41 -4.55 1.89
N SER A 38 8.39 -3.59 2.83
CA SER A 38 9.57 -3.22 3.64
C SER A 38 9.91 -4.26 4.72
N GLY A 39 8.89 -5.02 5.14
CA GLY A 39 9.03 -6.18 6.02
C GLY A 39 9.64 -7.39 5.31
N ILE A 40 9.48 -7.51 3.99
CA ILE A 40 10.02 -8.62 3.19
C ILE A 40 11.44 -8.32 2.67
N PHE A 41 11.68 -7.11 2.14
CA PHE A 41 12.95 -6.76 1.50
C PHE A 41 13.83 -5.85 2.35
N ASP A 42 15.15 -6.05 2.28
CA ASP A 42 16.12 -5.21 2.98
C ASP A 42 16.41 -3.92 2.19
N MET A 43 15.56 -2.93 2.41
CA MET A 43 15.65 -1.60 1.80
C MET A 43 16.94 -0.83 2.14
N SER A 44 17.73 -1.30 3.12
CA SER A 44 19.01 -0.68 3.49
C SER A 44 20.21 -1.24 2.72
N ASN A 45 20.01 -2.36 2.01
CA ASN A 45 21.05 -3.08 1.30
C ASN A 45 20.68 -3.21 -0.17
N LEU A 46 21.20 -2.31 -1.00
CA LEU A 46 21.06 -2.42 -2.45
C LEU A 46 22.21 -3.25 -3.02
N ILE A 47 21.89 -4.30 -3.76
CA ILE A 47 22.86 -5.20 -4.37
C ILE A 47 22.68 -5.25 -5.89
N GLU A 48 23.73 -5.65 -6.59
CA GLU A 48 23.74 -5.89 -8.03
C GLU A 48 23.87 -7.40 -8.32
N LEU A 49 23.13 -7.90 -9.32
CA LEU A 49 23.25 -9.27 -9.82
C LEU A 49 23.25 -9.27 -11.35
N GLU A 50 24.14 -10.04 -11.96
CA GLU A 50 24.13 -10.30 -13.40
C GLU A 50 23.67 -11.74 -13.65
N GLY A 51 22.84 -11.95 -14.67
CA GLY A 51 22.39 -13.28 -15.04
C GLY A 51 21.51 -13.33 -16.28
N GLN A 52 20.93 -14.50 -16.53
CA GLN A 52 20.04 -14.76 -17.65
C GLN A 52 18.60 -15.00 -17.17
N ILE A 53 17.62 -14.35 -17.79
CA ILE A 53 16.20 -14.58 -17.52
C ILE A 53 15.82 -15.98 -18.01
N THR A 54 15.28 -16.81 -17.13
CA THR A 54 14.83 -18.18 -17.43
C THR A 54 13.31 -18.31 -17.49
N ARG A 55 12.59 -17.37 -16.87
CA ARG A 55 11.13 -17.30 -16.92
C ARG A 55 10.67 -15.86 -16.77
N LEU A 56 9.68 -15.43 -17.54
CA LEU A 56 9.09 -14.09 -17.42
C LEU A 56 7.57 -14.18 -17.21
N LEU A 57 7.07 -13.47 -16.20
CA LEU A 57 5.65 -13.33 -15.88
C LEU A 57 5.26 -11.85 -15.96
N TRP A 58 4.86 -11.41 -17.15
CA TRP A 58 4.39 -10.05 -17.40
C TRP A 58 2.89 -9.91 -17.16
N ARG A 59 2.49 -9.77 -15.89
CA ARG A 59 1.08 -9.61 -15.50
C ARG A 59 0.95 -8.92 -14.15
N ASN A 60 -0.25 -8.48 -13.81
CA ASN A 60 -0.57 -8.01 -12.48
C ASN A 60 -0.67 -9.19 -11.48
N PRO A 61 -0.38 -8.98 -10.18
CA PRO A 61 -0.19 -7.68 -9.52
C PRO A 61 1.19 -7.06 -9.71
N HIS A 62 2.23 -7.87 -9.97
CA HIS A 62 3.61 -7.43 -10.18
C HIS A 62 4.22 -8.23 -11.32
N VAL A 63 4.99 -7.56 -12.17
CA VAL A 63 5.84 -8.26 -13.14
C VAL A 63 6.93 -8.99 -12.37
N LYS A 64 7.08 -10.29 -12.64
CA LYS A 64 8.09 -11.14 -12.02
C LYS A 64 8.91 -11.83 -13.09
N PHE A 65 10.17 -12.11 -12.80
CA PHE A 65 10.97 -12.99 -13.62
C PHE A 65 11.96 -13.79 -12.78
N THR A 66 12.23 -15.00 -13.22
CA THR A 66 13.26 -15.85 -12.65
C THR A 66 14.53 -15.64 -13.47
N MET A 67 15.69 -15.54 -12.81
CA MET A 67 16.99 -15.47 -13.47
C MET A 67 18.00 -16.45 -12.87
N LEU A 68 18.93 -16.92 -13.70
CA LEU A 68 20.11 -17.67 -13.28
C LEU A 68 21.31 -16.73 -13.26
N ASP A 69 21.90 -16.51 -12.09
CA ASP A 69 23.06 -15.63 -11.94
C ASP A 69 24.37 -16.28 -12.47
N THR A 70 25.47 -15.52 -12.42
CA THR A 70 26.80 -15.99 -12.89
C THR A 70 27.41 -17.12 -12.03
N ASN A 71 26.84 -17.42 -10.86
CA ASN A 71 27.24 -18.51 -9.98
C ASN A 71 26.27 -19.71 -10.04
N ASP A 72 25.43 -19.77 -11.09
CA ASP A 72 24.39 -20.78 -11.28
C ASP A 72 23.34 -20.81 -10.14
N GLN A 73 23.11 -19.68 -9.46
CA GLN A 73 22.04 -19.55 -8.48
C GLN A 73 20.77 -19.01 -9.14
N LEU A 74 19.64 -19.63 -8.79
CA LEU A 74 18.33 -19.18 -9.25
C LEU A 74 17.81 -18.07 -8.32
N TRP A 75 17.35 -16.99 -8.93
CA TRP A 75 16.79 -15.82 -8.27
C TRP A 75 15.39 -15.53 -8.77
N GLU A 76 14.47 -15.24 -7.86
CA GLU A 76 13.14 -14.73 -8.17
C GLU A 76 13.15 -13.21 -8.02
N ILE A 77 12.92 -12.51 -9.13
CA ILE A 77 12.96 -11.05 -9.19
C ILE A 77 11.54 -10.51 -9.35
N GLU A 78 11.18 -9.55 -8.50
CA GLU A 78 9.90 -8.87 -8.51
C GLU A 78 10.07 -7.38 -8.83
N THR A 79 9.22 -6.86 -9.71
CA THR A 79 9.18 -5.45 -10.09
C THR A 79 7.79 -4.88 -9.82
N ASN A 80 7.51 -3.66 -10.25
CA ASN A 80 6.19 -3.07 -10.11
C ASN A 80 5.10 -3.76 -11.00
N SER A 81 3.86 -3.35 -10.78
CA SER A 81 2.67 -3.76 -11.54
C SER A 81 2.73 -3.34 -13.01
N VAL A 82 2.03 -4.08 -13.86
CA VAL A 82 1.83 -3.68 -15.27
C VAL A 82 1.12 -2.33 -15.36
N SER A 83 0.19 -2.07 -14.43
CA SER A 83 -0.52 -0.79 -14.31
C SER A 83 0.42 0.41 -14.10
N ILE A 84 1.48 0.25 -13.31
CA ILE A 84 2.46 1.32 -13.10
C ILE A 84 3.48 1.36 -14.24
N LEU A 85 4.02 0.20 -14.64
CA LEU A 85 5.04 0.11 -15.71
C LEU A 85 4.54 0.68 -17.03
N SER A 86 3.31 0.36 -17.44
CA SER A 86 2.72 0.89 -18.68
C SER A 86 2.64 2.42 -18.69
N ARG A 87 2.33 3.04 -17.55
CA ARG A 87 2.32 4.50 -17.38
C ARG A 87 3.70 5.14 -17.25
N MET A 88 4.72 4.32 -17.05
CA MET A 88 6.12 4.69 -17.17
C MET A 88 6.68 4.45 -18.58
N ASN A 89 5.82 4.14 -19.57
CA ASN A 89 6.20 3.75 -20.92
C ASN A 89 7.10 2.49 -20.95
N VAL A 90 6.91 1.59 -20.00
CA VAL A 90 7.60 0.31 -19.90
C VAL A 90 6.64 -0.81 -20.34
N SER A 91 7.01 -1.49 -21.42
CA SER A 91 6.20 -2.54 -22.06
C SER A 91 6.93 -3.87 -22.08
N SER A 92 6.18 -4.95 -22.35
CA SER A 92 6.65 -6.32 -22.25
C SER A 92 7.72 -6.70 -23.27
N ASP A 93 7.88 -5.94 -24.36
CA ASP A 93 8.89 -6.16 -25.40
C ASP A 93 10.31 -5.78 -24.97
N LEU A 94 10.48 -5.18 -23.78
CA LEU A 94 11.79 -4.79 -23.24
C LEU A 94 12.52 -5.94 -22.53
N LEU A 95 11.82 -7.01 -22.15
CA LEU A 95 12.39 -8.18 -21.46
C LEU A 95 11.85 -9.46 -22.08
N ALA A 96 12.73 -10.45 -22.29
CA ALA A 96 12.36 -11.77 -22.77
C ALA A 96 13.13 -12.88 -22.04
N GLU A 97 12.55 -14.08 -22.06
CA GLU A 97 13.27 -15.28 -21.65
C GLU A 97 14.50 -15.48 -22.54
N GLY A 98 15.65 -15.75 -21.93
CA GLY A 98 16.94 -15.87 -22.58
C GLY A 98 17.79 -14.59 -22.57
N ASP A 99 17.21 -13.43 -22.24
CA ASP A 99 17.96 -12.18 -22.14
C ASP A 99 18.97 -12.22 -20.99
N ARG A 100 20.14 -11.62 -21.22
CA ARG A 100 21.11 -11.33 -20.16
C ARG A 100 20.91 -9.91 -19.65
N VAL A 101 20.78 -9.77 -18.34
CA VAL A 101 20.53 -8.49 -17.67
C VAL A 101 21.39 -8.36 -16.42
N THR A 102 21.67 -7.12 -16.04
CA THR A 102 22.16 -6.80 -14.70
C THR A 102 21.06 -6.08 -13.94
N VAL A 103 20.73 -6.53 -12.75
CA VAL A 103 19.67 -5.96 -11.91
C VAL A 103 20.26 -5.31 -10.67
N ALA A 104 19.68 -4.20 -10.25
CA ALA A 104 20.00 -3.53 -8.99
C ALA A 104 18.73 -3.36 -8.17
N GLY A 105 18.76 -3.89 -6.94
CA GLY A 105 17.58 -4.04 -6.12
C GLY A 105 17.85 -4.43 -4.68
N TYR A 106 16.77 -4.66 -3.94
CA TYR A 106 16.79 -4.99 -2.52
C TYR A 106 16.51 -6.49 -2.34
N PRO A 107 17.43 -7.25 -1.73
CA PRO A 107 17.23 -8.68 -1.51
C PRO A 107 16.25 -8.93 -0.36
N ALA A 108 15.66 -10.12 -0.32
CA ALA A 108 14.78 -10.53 0.77
C ALA A 108 15.53 -10.63 2.11
N ARG A 109 14.89 -10.17 3.19
CA ARG A 109 15.43 -10.22 4.56
C ARG A 109 15.61 -11.64 5.09
N SER A 110 14.81 -12.59 4.58
CA SER A 110 14.87 -14.01 4.95
C SER A 110 16.14 -14.71 4.44
N GLY A 111 16.90 -14.09 3.54
CA GLY A 111 18.10 -14.67 2.92
C GLY A 111 17.80 -15.67 1.81
N VAL A 112 16.54 -15.85 1.42
CA VAL A 112 16.20 -16.54 0.17
C VAL A 112 16.59 -15.67 -1.02
N ASN A 113 16.85 -16.29 -2.16
CA ASN A 113 17.24 -15.61 -3.40
C ASN A 113 16.05 -14.94 -4.08
N GLU A 114 15.47 -13.97 -3.40
CA GLU A 114 14.40 -13.10 -3.88
C GLU A 114 14.87 -11.65 -3.84
N MET A 115 14.45 -10.86 -4.83
CA MET A 115 14.81 -9.44 -4.92
C MET A 115 13.65 -8.61 -5.44
N TRP A 116 13.46 -7.44 -4.83
CA TRP A 116 12.74 -6.35 -5.46
C TRP A 116 13.68 -5.49 -6.28
N VAL A 117 13.46 -5.41 -7.58
CA VAL A 117 14.32 -4.65 -8.50
C VAL A 117 13.72 -3.28 -8.82
N ASN A 118 14.56 -2.25 -8.82
CA ASN A 118 14.18 -0.91 -9.32
C ASN A 118 14.87 -0.54 -10.62
N ASN A 119 16.02 -1.14 -10.92
CA ASN A 119 16.85 -0.80 -12.07
C ASN A 119 17.31 -2.09 -12.77
N ILE A 120 17.18 -2.13 -14.09
CA ILE A 120 17.58 -3.26 -14.92
C ILE A 120 18.42 -2.72 -16.09
N LEU A 121 19.67 -3.14 -16.18
CA LEU A 121 20.52 -2.90 -17.35
C LEU A 121 20.28 -3.99 -18.39
N LEU A 122 19.78 -3.59 -19.56
CA LEU A 122 19.48 -4.47 -20.68
C LEU A 122 20.76 -4.83 -21.45
N ALA A 123 20.70 -5.93 -22.20
CA ALA A 123 21.83 -6.42 -23.00
C ALA A 123 22.34 -5.42 -24.05
N ASP A 124 21.50 -4.50 -24.52
CA ASP A 124 21.85 -3.45 -25.46
C ASP A 124 22.45 -2.20 -24.79
N GLY A 125 22.63 -2.22 -23.47
CA GLY A 125 23.23 -1.16 -22.66
C GLY A 125 22.23 -0.09 -22.19
N ARG A 126 20.95 -0.18 -22.56
CA ARG A 126 19.93 0.72 -22.01
C ARG A 126 19.57 0.33 -20.58
N GLU A 127 19.33 1.32 -19.74
CA GLU A 127 18.84 1.10 -18.39
C GLU A 127 17.32 1.29 -18.34
N LEU A 128 16.64 0.39 -17.64
CA LEU A 128 15.22 0.44 -17.35
C LEU A 128 14.99 0.70 -15.86
N VAL A 129 14.25 1.76 -15.54
CA VAL A 129 13.74 2.03 -14.20
C VAL A 129 12.32 1.48 -14.06
N THR A 130 12.07 0.66 -13.05
CA THR A 130 10.79 -0.03 -12.83
C THR A 130 9.95 0.59 -11.72
N ARG A 131 10.46 1.61 -11.02
CA ARG A 131 9.79 2.25 -9.89
C ARG A 131 9.71 3.77 -10.06
N PRO A 132 8.52 4.39 -9.95
CA PRO A 132 8.40 5.84 -9.97
C PRO A 132 9.25 6.51 -8.89
N GLY A 133 10.04 7.51 -9.29
CA GLY A 133 10.87 8.32 -8.38
C GLY A 133 12.21 7.68 -8.00
N THR A 134 12.58 6.56 -8.62
CA THR A 134 13.93 6.02 -8.51
C THR A 134 14.83 6.65 -9.57
N ASN A 135 16.06 7.03 -9.18
CA ASN A 135 17.06 7.52 -10.13
C ASN A 135 17.65 6.35 -10.93
N PRO A 136 18.13 6.61 -12.16
CA PRO A 136 19.02 5.69 -12.85
C PRO A 136 20.24 5.34 -11.98
N TYR A 137 20.71 4.11 -12.09
CA TYR A 137 21.77 3.50 -11.32
C TYR A 137 23.09 3.45 -12.10
N TRP A 138 23.07 3.08 -13.39
CA TRP A 138 24.28 2.97 -14.23
C TRP A 138 24.41 4.11 -15.25
N SER A 139 23.30 4.69 -15.67
CA SER A 139 23.21 5.61 -16.80
C SER A 139 22.82 7.04 -16.39
N VAL A 140 22.98 7.99 -17.31
CA VAL A 140 22.43 9.36 -17.15
C VAL A 140 20.98 9.43 -17.63
N GLU A 141 20.64 8.62 -18.65
CA GLU A 141 19.32 8.52 -19.25
C GLU A 141 18.81 7.09 -19.15
N SER A 142 17.54 6.91 -18.81
CA SER A 142 16.90 5.60 -18.66
C SER A 142 15.54 5.53 -19.35
N LEU A 143 15.12 4.32 -19.66
CA LEU A 143 13.71 3.98 -19.89
C LEU A 143 12.96 4.00 -18.55
N GLY A 144 11.64 4.16 -18.58
CA GLY A 144 10.82 4.21 -17.36
C GLY A 144 10.57 5.64 -16.87
N GLU A 145 9.75 6.39 -17.60
CA GLU A 145 9.45 7.78 -17.27
C GLU A 145 8.61 7.90 -16.00
N SER A 146 9.11 8.64 -15.01
CA SER A 146 8.38 8.85 -13.75
C SER A 146 7.54 10.14 -13.74
N GLU A 147 7.78 11.07 -14.67
CA GLU A 147 7.20 12.42 -14.63
C GLU A 147 5.67 12.40 -14.62
N THR A 148 5.04 11.50 -15.37
CA THR A 148 3.57 11.40 -15.42
C THR A 148 2.98 11.08 -14.05
N TRP A 149 3.60 10.19 -13.26
CA TRP A 149 3.13 9.84 -11.91
C TRP A 149 3.52 10.84 -10.83
N LEU A 150 4.65 11.53 -11.04
CA LEU A 150 5.24 12.44 -10.06
C LEU A 150 4.84 13.91 -10.26
N SER A 151 4.33 14.27 -11.43
CA SER A 151 3.91 15.63 -11.75
C SER A 151 2.75 16.07 -10.88
N ALA A 152 2.67 17.37 -10.61
CA ALA A 152 1.45 17.96 -10.07
C ALA A 152 0.32 17.82 -11.12
N GLY A 153 -0.91 17.59 -10.66
CA GLY A 153 -2.06 17.69 -11.56
C GLY A 153 -2.11 19.08 -12.19
N VAL A 154 -2.73 19.16 -13.36
CA VAL A 154 -2.83 20.41 -14.14
C VAL A 154 -4.21 21.01 -13.97
N GLU A 155 -4.32 22.33 -13.93
CA GLU A 155 -5.62 23.01 -14.04
C GLU A 155 -6.09 22.97 -15.50
N GLY A 156 -7.40 22.85 -15.70
CA GLY A 156 -8.04 22.82 -17.02
C GLY A 156 -8.83 21.53 -17.26
N GLY A 157 -9.18 21.28 -18.52
CA GLY A 157 -10.08 20.21 -18.90
C GLY A 157 -11.55 20.61 -18.83
N GLU A 158 -12.44 19.69 -19.23
CA GLU A 158 -13.88 19.85 -19.07
C GLU A 158 -14.24 19.79 -17.58
N ASP A 159 -15.13 20.69 -17.14
CA ASP A 159 -15.66 20.64 -15.77
C ASP A 159 -16.62 19.47 -15.62
N LEU A 160 -16.05 18.32 -15.26
CA LEU A 160 -16.76 17.08 -15.00
C LEU A 160 -17.00 16.87 -13.48
N GLY A 161 -16.65 17.84 -12.64
CA GLY A 161 -16.63 17.68 -11.19
C GLY A 161 -15.82 16.45 -10.76
N ILE A 162 -16.43 15.56 -9.98
CA ILE A 162 -15.80 14.28 -9.59
C ILE A 162 -15.89 13.19 -10.68
N PHE A 163 -16.75 13.34 -11.70
CA PHE A 163 -17.12 12.31 -12.69
C PHE A 163 -16.09 12.14 -13.81
N ARG A 164 -14.88 11.77 -13.41
CA ARG A 164 -13.72 11.57 -14.30
C ARG A 164 -12.77 10.54 -13.70
N VAL A 165 -11.66 10.32 -14.40
CA VAL A 165 -10.57 9.48 -13.92
C VAL A 165 -9.68 10.29 -12.98
N TRP A 166 -9.33 9.67 -11.87
CA TRP A 166 -8.51 10.20 -10.79
C TRP A 166 -7.29 9.32 -10.62
N SER A 167 -6.11 9.91 -10.70
CA SER A 167 -4.82 9.22 -10.56
C SER A 167 -4.37 9.25 -9.10
N THR A 168 -3.52 8.30 -8.70
CA THR A 168 -2.91 8.32 -7.37
C THR A 168 -1.85 9.40 -7.28
N ARG A 169 -1.84 10.14 -6.16
CA ARG A 169 -0.81 11.11 -5.84
C ARG A 169 0.42 10.38 -5.27
N PHE A 170 1.48 10.21 -6.06
CA PHE A 170 2.71 9.53 -5.61
C PHE A 170 3.67 10.42 -4.82
N ASN A 171 3.46 11.75 -4.87
CA ASN A 171 4.26 12.76 -4.19
C ASN A 171 3.40 13.69 -3.33
N GLY A 172 3.84 13.89 -2.08
CA GLY A 172 3.19 14.79 -1.14
C GLY A 172 2.25 14.10 -0.15
N PRO A 173 1.62 14.88 0.74
CA PRO A 173 0.66 14.35 1.72
C PRO A 173 -0.53 13.68 1.00
N GLY A 174 -1.14 12.67 1.64
CA GLY A 174 -2.34 12.00 1.11
C GLY A 174 -2.07 10.88 0.09
N ARG A 175 -0.80 10.52 -0.18
CA ARG A 175 -0.46 9.32 -0.97
C ARG A 175 -1.01 8.04 -0.35
N TYR A 176 -0.75 7.90 0.95
CA TYR A 176 -1.08 6.72 1.71
C TYR A 176 -2.28 6.97 2.61
N MET A 177 -3.08 5.92 2.82
CA MET A 177 -4.26 5.93 3.66
C MET A 177 -4.05 4.92 4.80
N TYR A 178 -3.31 5.34 5.82
CA TYR A 178 -3.09 4.57 7.06
C TYR A 178 -2.85 5.53 8.24
N LEU A 179 -2.88 4.99 9.46
CA LEU A 179 -2.39 5.63 10.68
C LEU A 179 -1.12 4.94 11.15
N GLU A 180 -0.23 5.70 11.79
CA GLU A 180 0.97 5.13 12.44
C GLU A 180 0.59 4.21 13.60
N GLU A 181 -0.48 4.55 14.32
CA GLU A 181 -1.05 3.75 15.41
C GLU A 181 -2.57 3.72 15.29
N TYR A 182 -3.15 2.54 15.47
CA TYR A 182 -4.61 2.35 15.49
C TYR A 182 -5.09 2.09 16.92
N PRO A 183 -6.26 2.64 17.31
CA PRO A 183 -6.87 2.40 18.61
C PRO A 183 -7.52 1.02 18.65
N LEU A 184 -6.71 -0.04 18.66
CA LEU A 184 -7.17 -1.42 18.58
C LEU A 184 -7.73 -1.94 19.92
N THR A 185 -8.72 -2.81 19.87
CA THR A 185 -9.13 -3.63 21.03
C THR A 185 -8.03 -4.65 21.37
N GLU A 186 -8.01 -5.16 22.61
CA GLU A 186 -7.06 -6.22 23.00
C GLU A 186 -7.15 -7.45 22.09
N THR A 187 -8.36 -7.81 21.66
CA THR A 187 -8.59 -8.92 20.73
C THR A 187 -8.03 -8.64 19.34
N ALA A 188 -8.19 -7.41 18.83
CA ALA A 188 -7.64 -7.03 17.53
C ALA A 188 -6.11 -6.98 17.53
N ILE A 189 -5.49 -6.52 18.63
CA ILE A 189 -4.02 -6.56 18.81
C ILE A 189 -3.54 -8.01 18.72
N ALA A 190 -4.13 -8.92 19.50
CA ALA A 190 -3.73 -10.32 19.50
C ALA A 190 -3.91 -10.99 18.11
N ALA A 191 -4.96 -10.62 17.36
CA ALA A 191 -5.17 -11.11 16.00
C ALA A 191 -4.10 -10.56 15.03
N GLN A 192 -3.76 -9.28 15.14
CA GLN A 192 -2.73 -8.66 14.31
C GLN A 192 -1.33 -9.25 14.59
N GLU A 193 -0.98 -9.46 15.86
CA GLU A 193 0.30 -10.08 16.24
C GLU A 193 0.44 -11.54 15.77
N ALA A 194 -0.68 -12.25 15.64
CA ALA A 194 -0.73 -13.61 15.13
C ALA A 194 -0.68 -13.68 13.58
N PHE A 195 -0.90 -12.57 12.89
CA PHE A 195 -0.95 -12.54 11.42
C PHE A 195 0.44 -12.72 10.81
N ASN A 196 0.60 -13.75 9.99
CA ASN A 196 1.80 -13.96 9.21
C ASN A 196 1.57 -13.51 7.75
N PRO A 197 2.14 -12.38 7.31
CA PRO A 197 1.90 -11.86 5.96
C PRO A 197 2.43 -12.76 4.82
N LEU A 198 3.26 -13.76 5.11
CA LEU A 198 3.74 -14.72 4.11
C LEU A 198 2.77 -15.89 3.91
N VAL A 199 1.91 -16.17 4.89
CA VAL A 199 1.04 -17.36 4.91
C VAL A 199 -0.43 -16.96 4.88
N ASP A 200 -0.80 -15.96 5.67
CA ASP A 200 -2.19 -15.58 5.94
C ASP A 200 -2.69 -14.46 5.02
N ASN A 201 -1.81 -13.92 4.15
CA ASN A 201 -2.17 -12.82 3.28
C ASN A 201 -3.25 -13.24 2.27
N PRO A 202 -4.48 -12.70 2.38
CA PRO A 202 -5.64 -13.20 1.64
C PRO A 202 -5.62 -12.80 0.17
N ILE A 203 -4.72 -11.90 -0.25
CA ILE A 203 -4.61 -11.44 -1.64
C ILE A 203 -3.54 -12.19 -2.44
N GLY A 204 -2.94 -13.23 -1.86
CA GLY A 204 -2.19 -14.22 -2.63
C GLY A 204 -3.06 -14.75 -3.77
N GLU A 205 -2.46 -14.98 -4.94
CA GLU A 205 -3.16 -15.52 -6.11
C GLU A 205 -4.38 -14.67 -6.54
N CYS A 206 -4.16 -13.38 -6.85
CA CYS A 206 -5.15 -12.50 -7.49
C CYS A 206 -6.52 -12.38 -6.81
N THR A 207 -6.63 -12.75 -5.53
CA THR A 207 -7.87 -12.58 -4.77
C THR A 207 -8.08 -11.09 -4.50
N PRO A 208 -9.25 -10.52 -4.86
CA PRO A 208 -9.48 -9.09 -4.76
C PRO A 208 -9.61 -8.61 -3.31
N LYS A 209 -9.15 -7.38 -3.04
CA LYS A 209 -9.32 -6.72 -1.74
C LYS A 209 -10.76 -6.23 -1.57
N GLY A 210 -11.27 -6.31 -0.36
CA GLY A 210 -12.52 -5.66 0.05
C GLY A 210 -12.32 -4.29 0.69
N MET A 211 -13.44 -3.69 1.11
CA MET A 211 -13.42 -2.42 1.85
C MET A 211 -12.87 -2.60 3.28
N PRO A 212 -12.13 -1.62 3.83
CA PRO A 212 -11.69 -0.39 3.19
C PRO A 212 -10.32 -0.54 2.49
N TRP A 213 -9.68 -1.71 2.59
CA TRP A 213 -8.31 -1.92 2.12
C TRP A 213 -8.17 -1.64 0.62
N ILE A 214 -9.16 -1.98 -0.20
CA ILE A 214 -9.16 -1.66 -1.64
C ILE A 214 -9.03 -0.15 -1.91
N MET A 215 -9.48 0.74 -1.01
CA MET A 215 -9.36 2.19 -1.20
C MET A 215 -7.91 2.69 -1.09
N GLN A 216 -7.02 1.88 -0.49
CA GLN A 216 -5.59 2.18 -0.37
C GLN A 216 -4.82 1.94 -1.69
N GLN A 217 -5.42 1.28 -2.67
CA GLN A 217 -4.78 0.87 -3.93
C GLN A 217 -4.08 2.03 -4.70
N PRO A 218 -2.94 1.78 -5.38
CA PRO A 218 -2.11 2.85 -5.93
C PRO A 218 -2.42 3.24 -7.40
N TYR A 219 -3.46 2.70 -8.01
CA TYR A 219 -3.84 2.87 -9.41
C TYR A 219 -5.00 3.86 -9.60
N PRO A 220 -5.34 4.26 -10.84
CA PRO A 220 -6.44 5.17 -11.09
C PRO A 220 -7.81 4.60 -10.71
N VAL A 221 -8.73 5.51 -10.42
CA VAL A 221 -10.15 5.24 -10.18
C VAL A 221 -11.00 6.14 -11.06
N LYS A 222 -12.24 5.75 -11.34
CA LYS A 222 -13.17 6.55 -12.14
C LYS A 222 -14.54 6.61 -11.49
N PHE A 223 -15.04 7.83 -11.33
CA PHE A 223 -16.47 8.05 -11.09
C PHE A 223 -17.22 8.18 -12.41
N SER A 224 -18.35 7.50 -12.51
CA SER A 224 -19.28 7.62 -13.64
C SER A 224 -20.72 7.53 -13.17
N LYS A 225 -21.65 8.05 -13.96
CA LYS A 225 -23.09 7.97 -13.68
C LYS A 225 -23.70 6.75 -14.36
N GLU A 226 -24.56 6.04 -13.65
CA GLU A 226 -25.40 4.96 -14.20
C GLU A 226 -26.84 5.13 -13.68
N GLY A 227 -27.70 5.74 -14.50
CA GLY A 227 -29.02 6.18 -14.05
C GLY A 227 -28.88 7.17 -12.88
N ASP A 228 -29.52 6.85 -11.76
CA ASP A 228 -29.43 7.63 -10.52
C ASP A 228 -28.22 7.23 -9.66
N ASN A 229 -27.55 6.11 -9.97
CA ASN A 229 -26.41 5.63 -9.20
C ASN A 229 -25.09 6.25 -9.70
N ILE A 230 -24.08 6.17 -8.83
CA ILE A 230 -22.70 6.46 -9.17
C ILE A 230 -21.92 5.15 -9.18
N LEU A 231 -21.17 4.90 -10.25
CA LEU A 231 -20.21 3.81 -10.31
C LEU A 231 -18.82 4.34 -10.01
N PHE A 232 -18.16 3.71 -9.04
CA PHE A 232 -16.76 3.93 -8.69
C PHE A 232 -15.93 2.73 -9.18
N HIS A 233 -15.35 2.88 -10.36
CA HIS A 233 -14.50 1.88 -10.98
C HIS A 233 -13.08 2.02 -10.44
N ILE A 234 -12.56 0.96 -9.86
CA ILE A 234 -11.23 0.85 -9.29
C ILE A 234 -10.40 -0.01 -10.24
N GLU A 235 -9.28 0.51 -10.73
CA GLU A 235 -8.42 -0.25 -11.65
C GLU A 235 -7.97 -1.57 -11.01
N GLU A 236 -7.54 -1.58 -9.74
CA GLU A 236 -7.14 -2.82 -9.07
C GLU A 236 -8.27 -3.88 -9.09
N TYR A 237 -7.95 -5.05 -9.65
CA TYR A 237 -8.86 -6.19 -9.83
C TYR A 237 -10.11 -5.91 -10.69
N ASP A 238 -10.12 -4.84 -11.49
CA ASP A 238 -11.24 -4.48 -12.36
C ASP A 238 -12.56 -4.32 -11.57
N LEU A 239 -12.48 -3.81 -10.34
CA LEU A 239 -13.61 -3.74 -9.41
C LEU A 239 -14.49 -2.53 -9.70
N VAL A 240 -15.81 -2.73 -9.63
CA VAL A 240 -16.80 -1.66 -9.76
C VAL A 240 -17.67 -1.63 -8.52
N ARG A 241 -17.54 -0.57 -7.72
CA ARG A 241 -18.43 -0.30 -6.59
C ARG A 241 -19.61 0.54 -7.06
N THR A 242 -20.82 0.10 -6.73
CA THR A 242 -22.03 0.90 -6.96
C THR A 242 -22.34 1.71 -5.70
N ILE A 243 -22.54 3.02 -5.88
CA ILE A 243 -22.99 3.94 -4.84
C ILE A 243 -24.42 4.33 -5.19
N HIS A 244 -25.36 3.91 -4.34
CA HIS A 244 -26.78 4.16 -4.52
C HIS A 244 -27.15 5.56 -4.03
N MET A 245 -27.60 6.46 -4.91
CA MET A 245 -27.93 7.85 -4.53
C MET A 245 -29.38 8.04 -4.07
N GLY A 246 -30.13 6.94 -3.93
CA GLY A 246 -31.54 6.92 -3.51
C GLY A 246 -31.72 6.60 -2.03
N GLU A 247 -32.96 6.27 -1.64
CA GLU A 247 -33.24 5.85 -0.27
C GLU A 247 -32.49 4.57 0.09
N GLU A 248 -31.97 4.52 1.32
CA GLU A 248 -31.32 3.34 1.87
C GLU A 248 -32.32 2.18 1.93
N GLN A 249 -31.89 1.03 1.40
CA GLN A 249 -32.65 -0.20 1.51
C GLN A 249 -32.55 -0.74 2.93
N ILE A 250 -33.54 -1.53 3.35
CA ILE A 250 -33.54 -2.14 4.69
C ILE A 250 -32.30 -3.05 4.82
N GLU A 251 -31.38 -2.72 5.74
CA GLU A 251 -30.10 -3.43 5.91
C GLU A 251 -30.26 -4.95 6.00
N ALA A 252 -31.26 -5.45 6.73
CA ALA A 252 -31.53 -6.89 6.90
C ALA A 252 -31.84 -7.62 5.58
N SER A 253 -32.17 -6.91 4.50
CA SER A 253 -32.40 -7.46 3.16
C SER A 253 -31.16 -7.48 2.28
N ILE A 254 -30.08 -6.82 2.71
CA ILE A 254 -28.84 -6.68 1.96
C ILE A 254 -27.94 -7.89 2.20
N GLN A 255 -27.56 -8.57 1.11
CA GLN A 255 -26.54 -9.62 1.18
C GLN A 255 -25.15 -8.98 1.30
N PRO A 256 -24.29 -9.43 2.23
CA PRO A 256 -22.93 -8.97 2.29
C PRO A 256 -22.16 -9.22 1.00
N ALA A 257 -21.27 -8.29 0.66
CA ALA A 257 -20.45 -8.36 -0.55
C ALA A 257 -19.06 -7.78 -0.29
N LEU A 258 -18.09 -8.15 -1.13
CA LEU A 258 -16.69 -7.72 -1.00
C LEU A 258 -16.51 -6.20 -0.82
N LEU A 259 -17.28 -5.41 -1.57
CA LEU A 259 -17.24 -3.94 -1.54
C LEU A 259 -18.32 -3.32 -0.65
N GLY A 260 -19.13 -4.16 0.00
CA GLY A 260 -20.28 -3.75 0.79
C GLY A 260 -21.45 -3.20 -0.03
N TYR A 261 -22.36 -2.58 0.69
CA TYR A 261 -23.48 -1.82 0.14
C TYR A 261 -23.28 -0.35 0.50
N SER A 262 -23.19 0.51 -0.53
CA SER A 262 -22.88 1.92 -0.39
C SER A 262 -24.08 2.79 -0.75
N VAL A 263 -24.44 3.73 0.12
CA VAL A 263 -25.48 4.73 -0.10
C VAL A 263 -24.85 6.12 -0.10
N GLY A 264 -25.09 6.88 -1.15
CA GLY A 264 -24.51 8.21 -1.36
C GLY A 264 -25.55 9.32 -1.21
N SER A 265 -25.10 10.48 -0.74
CA SER A 265 -25.86 11.73 -0.75
C SER A 265 -24.92 12.90 -1.00
N TRP A 266 -25.47 14.04 -1.41
CA TRP A 266 -24.71 15.26 -1.61
C TRP A 266 -24.84 16.17 -0.39
N ASP A 267 -23.71 16.60 0.15
CA ASP A 267 -23.60 17.64 1.19
C ASP A 267 -22.92 18.86 0.58
N GLY A 268 -23.73 19.78 0.03
CA GLY A 268 -23.21 20.81 -0.86
C GLY A 268 -22.68 20.19 -2.15
N GLU A 269 -21.38 20.37 -2.43
CA GLU A 269 -20.69 19.78 -3.59
C GLU A 269 -19.95 18.48 -3.26
N ASP A 270 -19.90 18.10 -1.98
CA ASP A 270 -19.22 16.89 -1.53
C ASP A 270 -20.13 15.67 -1.67
N LEU A 271 -19.57 14.59 -2.20
CA LEU A 271 -20.23 13.28 -2.15
C LEU A 271 -19.92 12.64 -0.80
N VAL A 272 -20.97 12.38 -0.01
CA VAL A 272 -20.88 11.64 1.26
C VAL A 272 -21.45 10.24 1.03
N VAL A 273 -20.73 9.21 1.45
CA VAL A 273 -21.12 7.81 1.24
C VAL A 273 -21.05 7.05 2.56
N SER A 274 -22.15 6.39 2.95
CA SER A 274 -22.15 5.40 4.01
C SER A 274 -22.07 4.01 3.40
N THR A 275 -21.17 3.16 3.91
CA THR A 275 -21.01 1.78 3.47
C THR A 275 -21.13 0.82 4.65
N HIS A 276 -21.86 -0.28 4.46
CA HIS A 276 -22.00 -1.39 5.42
C HIS A 276 -22.09 -2.74 4.70
N SER A 277 -22.34 -3.83 5.43
CA SER A 277 -22.47 -5.19 4.88
C SER A 277 -21.27 -5.65 4.03
N VAL A 278 -20.06 -5.31 4.47
CA VAL A 278 -18.82 -5.73 3.80
C VAL A 278 -18.49 -7.17 4.17
N ASP A 279 -18.31 -8.02 3.16
CA ASP A 279 -17.85 -9.41 3.29
C ASP A 279 -16.34 -9.48 3.03
N TRP A 280 -15.57 -8.95 3.99
CA TRP A 280 -14.11 -8.91 3.94
C TRP A 280 -13.52 -8.86 5.35
N TYR A 281 -12.44 -9.60 5.57
CA TYR A 281 -11.94 -9.94 6.91
C TYR A 281 -10.82 -9.04 7.43
N TYR A 282 -10.13 -8.31 6.55
CA TYR A 282 -8.94 -7.53 6.94
C TYR A 282 -9.11 -6.06 6.65
N PHE A 283 -8.95 -5.23 7.67
CA PHE A 283 -9.01 -3.78 7.54
C PHE A 283 -7.84 -3.23 6.69
N ASN A 284 -6.64 -3.83 6.80
CA ASN A 284 -5.45 -3.40 6.06
C ASN A 284 -4.47 -4.56 5.78
N SER A 285 -3.32 -4.23 5.17
CA SER A 285 -2.26 -5.19 4.81
C SER A 285 -1.50 -5.80 5.99
N ASP A 286 -1.65 -5.23 7.19
CA ASP A 286 -0.84 -5.57 8.35
C ASP A 286 -1.58 -6.56 9.27
N GLY A 287 -2.71 -7.10 8.81
CA GLY A 287 -3.46 -8.12 9.53
C GLY A 287 -4.47 -7.59 10.55
N ILE A 288 -4.75 -6.28 10.56
CA ILE A 288 -5.80 -5.74 11.43
C ILE A 288 -7.14 -6.38 11.00
N PRO A 289 -7.87 -7.05 11.91
CA PRO A 289 -9.12 -7.70 11.55
C PRO A 289 -10.22 -6.69 11.24
N GLN A 290 -11.29 -7.17 10.64
CA GLN A 290 -12.51 -6.42 10.41
C GLN A 290 -13.72 -7.31 10.69
N SER A 291 -14.70 -6.78 11.41
CA SER A 291 -15.95 -7.50 11.69
C SER A 291 -17.06 -7.12 10.71
N SER A 292 -18.11 -7.94 10.67
CA SER A 292 -19.36 -7.63 9.94
C SER A 292 -20.09 -6.39 10.47
N ARG A 293 -19.70 -5.89 11.66
CA ARG A 293 -20.25 -4.66 12.25
C ARG A 293 -19.54 -3.40 11.79
N ALA A 294 -18.50 -3.52 10.97
CA ALA A 294 -17.81 -2.37 10.42
C ALA A 294 -18.77 -1.46 9.65
N ARG A 295 -18.58 -0.16 9.82
CA ARG A 295 -19.29 0.92 9.12
C ARG A 295 -18.27 1.92 8.61
N PHE A 296 -18.49 2.41 7.40
CA PHE A 296 -17.59 3.34 6.73
C PHE A 296 -18.35 4.58 6.32
N GLU A 297 -17.93 5.73 6.84
CA GLU A 297 -18.47 7.04 6.46
C GLU A 297 -17.40 7.77 5.65
N GLU A 298 -17.68 7.96 4.38
CA GLU A 298 -16.76 8.47 3.37
C GLU A 298 -17.18 9.88 2.93
N ARG A 299 -16.20 10.73 2.62
CA ARG A 299 -16.41 12.05 2.01
C ARG A 299 -15.40 12.24 0.88
N PHE A 300 -15.92 12.61 -0.29
CA PHE A 300 -15.13 12.98 -1.47
C PHE A 300 -15.36 14.46 -1.76
N SER A 301 -14.30 15.26 -1.61
CA SER A 301 -14.33 16.72 -1.75
C SER A 301 -13.42 17.15 -2.89
N LEU A 302 -13.98 17.83 -3.89
CA LEU A 302 -13.22 18.36 -5.00
C LEU A 302 -12.55 19.68 -4.60
N SER A 303 -11.26 19.85 -4.87
CA SER A 303 -10.59 21.12 -4.63
C SER A 303 -11.14 22.23 -5.53
N GLU A 304 -11.13 23.48 -5.07
CA GLU A 304 -11.68 24.64 -5.83
C GLU A 304 -11.12 24.76 -7.25
N ASN A 305 -9.84 24.42 -7.45
CA ASN A 305 -9.20 24.44 -8.77
C ASN A 305 -9.44 23.17 -9.62
N GLY A 306 -10.22 22.22 -9.10
CA GLY A 306 -10.58 20.99 -9.77
C GLY A 306 -9.43 20.00 -9.96
N VAL A 307 -8.29 20.17 -9.31
CA VAL A 307 -7.09 19.34 -9.53
C VAL A 307 -7.00 18.16 -8.57
N ASN A 308 -7.48 18.30 -7.34
CA ASN A 308 -7.37 17.29 -6.30
C ASN A 308 -8.75 16.80 -5.87
N LEU A 309 -8.85 15.50 -5.58
CA LEU A 309 -10.00 14.92 -4.92
C LEU A 309 -9.54 14.43 -3.55
N ASP A 310 -9.95 15.17 -2.52
CA ASP A 310 -9.70 14.81 -1.14
C ASP A 310 -10.70 13.74 -0.72
N TYR A 311 -10.18 12.67 -0.11
CA TYR A 311 -10.95 11.55 0.39
C TYR A 311 -10.72 11.40 1.87
N THR A 312 -11.81 11.38 2.64
CA THR A 312 -11.81 11.03 4.05
C THR A 312 -12.68 9.81 4.25
N ILE A 313 -12.23 8.88 5.08
CA ILE A 313 -13.03 7.75 5.55
C ILE A 313 -12.94 7.67 7.07
N ILE A 314 -14.09 7.54 7.73
CA ILE A 314 -14.22 7.24 9.15
C ILE A 314 -14.75 5.81 9.26
N VAL A 315 -14.01 4.96 9.94
CA VAL A 315 -14.36 3.55 10.14
C VAL A 315 -14.74 3.33 11.59
N SER A 316 -15.93 2.78 11.81
CA SER A 316 -16.39 2.35 13.14
C SER A 316 -16.59 0.84 13.13
N ASP A 317 -15.84 0.14 13.97
CA ASP A 317 -16.00 -1.30 14.20
C ASP A 317 -15.70 -1.59 15.68
N PRO A 318 -16.71 -1.77 16.54
CA PRO A 318 -16.49 -1.91 17.98
C PRO A 318 -15.81 -3.22 18.38
N GLU A 319 -15.69 -4.20 17.47
CA GLU A 319 -14.94 -5.43 17.72
C GLU A 319 -13.43 -5.23 17.46
N THR A 320 -13.10 -4.34 16.53
CA THR A 320 -11.72 -4.06 16.10
C THR A 320 -11.11 -2.84 16.79
N PHE A 321 -11.87 -1.75 16.92
CA PHE A 321 -11.40 -0.45 17.39
C PHE A 321 -12.11 0.00 18.67
N THR A 322 -11.37 0.65 19.58
CA THR A 322 -11.91 1.26 20.81
C THR A 322 -12.59 2.60 20.54
N GLU A 323 -12.28 3.25 19.42
CA GLU A 323 -12.93 4.46 18.91
C GLU A 323 -12.88 4.51 17.37
N PRO A 324 -13.76 5.32 16.71
CA PRO A 324 -13.74 5.43 15.26
C PRO A 324 -12.39 5.92 14.70
N VAL A 325 -11.94 5.29 13.61
CA VAL A 325 -10.67 5.57 12.95
C VAL A 325 -10.89 6.46 11.74
N LYS A 326 -10.22 7.61 11.68
CA LYS A 326 -10.26 8.50 10.52
C LYS A 326 -8.98 8.37 9.69
N MET A 327 -9.11 8.06 8.41
CA MET A 327 -8.01 8.07 7.44
C MET A 327 -8.31 9.04 6.31
N THR A 328 -7.25 9.48 5.62
CA THR A 328 -7.37 10.36 4.46
C THR A 328 -6.51 9.87 3.30
N LYS A 329 -6.93 10.20 2.09
CA LYS A 329 -6.18 10.02 0.84
C LYS A 329 -6.46 11.20 -0.06
N GLN A 330 -5.59 11.46 -1.01
CA GLN A 330 -5.83 12.44 -2.05
C GLN A 330 -5.52 11.83 -3.42
N TRP A 331 -6.47 11.94 -4.32
CA TRP A 331 -6.23 11.69 -5.74
C TRP A 331 -5.99 13.00 -6.49
N VAL A 332 -5.40 12.87 -7.66
CA VAL A 332 -5.02 13.98 -8.52
C VAL A 332 -5.55 13.76 -9.93
N TRP A 333 -6.11 14.81 -10.53
CA TRP A 333 -6.54 14.77 -11.91
C TRP A 333 -5.34 14.95 -12.84
N ARG A 334 -5.31 14.15 -13.90
CA ARG A 334 -4.31 14.18 -14.96
C ARG A 334 -4.99 14.06 -16.31
N ALA A 335 -4.64 14.94 -17.23
CA ALA A 335 -5.16 14.88 -18.60
C ALA A 335 -4.73 13.58 -19.28
N GLY A 336 -5.66 12.89 -19.95
CA GLY A 336 -5.39 11.63 -20.66
C GLY A 336 -5.29 10.38 -19.79
N GLU A 337 -5.40 10.51 -18.45
CA GLU A 337 -5.42 9.35 -17.56
C GLU A 337 -6.65 8.47 -17.82
N THR A 338 -6.44 7.16 -17.77
CA THR A 338 -7.47 6.16 -18.00
C THR A 338 -7.47 5.14 -16.87
N VAL A 339 -8.59 4.41 -16.72
CA VAL A 339 -8.61 3.15 -15.97
C VAL A 339 -8.34 2.05 -16.98
N ASN A 340 -7.22 1.36 -16.82
CA ASN A 340 -6.79 0.27 -17.69
C ASN A 340 -7.30 -1.07 -17.15
N PRO A 341 -7.50 -2.09 -18.02
CA PRO A 341 -7.76 -3.44 -17.55
C PRO A 341 -6.61 -3.92 -16.66
N TYR A 342 -6.94 -4.43 -15.46
CA TYR A 342 -5.95 -4.95 -14.53
C TYR A 342 -5.62 -6.41 -14.80
N VAL A 343 -6.61 -7.25 -15.11
CA VAL A 343 -6.40 -8.62 -15.59
C VAL A 343 -5.41 -9.41 -14.71
N CYS A 344 -5.75 -9.53 -13.42
CA CYS A 344 -5.01 -10.43 -12.52
C CYS A 344 -5.50 -11.86 -12.75
N THR A 345 -4.63 -12.74 -13.24
CA THR A 345 -4.97 -14.13 -13.53
C THR A 345 -4.22 -15.08 -12.62
N ASN A 346 -4.91 -16.09 -12.07
CA ASN A 346 -4.26 -17.25 -11.45
C ASN A 346 -3.84 -18.26 -12.52
N PHE A 347 -2.82 -19.08 -12.23
CA PHE A 347 -2.47 -20.24 -13.05
C PHE A 347 -2.89 -21.51 -12.35
#